data_AF-A0A7W1HMJ9-F1
#
_entry.id   AF-A0A7W1HMJ9-F1
#
_cell.length_a   1.000
_cell.length_b   1.000
_cell.length_c   1.000
_cell.angle_alpha   90.00
_cell.angle_beta   90.00
_cell.angle_gamma   90.00
#
_symmetry.space_group_name_H-M   'P 1'
#
loop_
_entity.id
_entity.type
_entity.pdbx_description
1 polymer ?
#
loop_
_entity_poly.entity_id
_entity_poly.type
_entity_poly.pdbx_seq_one_letter_code
_entity_poly.pdbx_strand_id
1 'polypeptide(L)'
;MMMRTRWLLIFLALAATAHGQTPSPSPTATPEPRLPYWRCELLGGTYEVAIRSIVSVSSHEYIVDGAARVNEVNVDTLGNMTVRFYYLEPTAAKSPLGVGQSAVDRISDLAKEAGQRVAADKVWQRVVKTYPTTTHANSIEYRVESEEQLKQIFSSAQGAFESGVTATFKLPD
;
A
#
# COMPACT_ATOMS: atom_id res chain seq x y z
N MET A 1 -11.24 57.89 -68.30
CA MET A 1 -10.21 57.92 -69.38
C MET A 1 -9.12 56.94 -68.95
N MET A 2 -9.20 55.68 -69.40
CA MET A 2 -8.32 55.06 -70.41
C MET A 2 -6.82 55.26 -70.09
N MET A 3 -5.90 54.29 -70.17
CA MET A 3 -5.88 52.86 -70.52
C MET A 3 -4.38 52.45 -70.47
N ARG A 4 -4.09 51.14 -70.51
CA ARG A 4 -2.88 50.49 -71.08
C ARG A 4 -1.76 50.03 -70.14
N THR A 5 -1.95 48.82 -69.64
CA THR A 5 -1.12 47.62 -69.90
C THR A 5 0.21 47.83 -70.67
N ARG A 6 1.33 47.44 -70.05
CA ARG A 6 2.48 46.81 -70.72
C ARG A 6 3.07 45.71 -69.82
N TRP A 7 3.17 44.52 -70.39
CA TRP A 7 3.68 43.29 -69.82
C TRP A 7 5.21 43.14 -70.01
N LEU A 8 5.77 42.23 -69.21
CA LEU A 8 6.97 41.42 -69.45
C LEU A 8 8.34 42.15 -69.43
N LEU A 9 9.09 41.92 -68.34
CA LEU A 9 10.36 41.17 -68.32
C LEU A 9 11.06 41.43 -66.98
N ILE A 10 11.25 40.38 -66.18
CA ILE A 10 12.39 40.04 -65.30
C ILE A 10 11.90 38.89 -64.42
N PHE A 11 11.94 37.70 -65.01
CA PHE A 11 11.78 36.40 -64.35
C PHE A 11 13.18 35.78 -64.31
N LEU A 12 14.07 36.22 -63.40
CA LEU A 12 15.26 35.45 -62.98
C LEU A 12 16.05 36.21 -61.90
N ALA A 13 15.69 36.04 -60.62
CA ALA A 13 16.61 36.18 -59.48
C ALA A 13 15.87 35.89 -58.16
N LEU A 14 15.30 34.70 -58.01
CA LEU A 14 14.85 34.25 -56.69
C LEU A 14 15.14 32.75 -56.53
N ALA A 15 16.40 32.39 -56.68
CA ALA A 15 16.90 31.09 -56.27
C ALA A 15 17.91 31.29 -55.13
N ALA A 16 17.67 30.53 -54.06
CA ALA A 16 18.56 30.28 -52.93
C ALA A 16 18.65 31.34 -51.82
N THR A 17 17.65 31.35 -50.92
CA THR A 17 17.93 31.21 -49.48
C THR A 17 16.81 30.40 -48.81
N ALA A 18 16.62 29.15 -49.26
CA ALA A 18 15.92 28.16 -48.46
C ALA A 18 16.84 27.79 -47.28
N HIS A 19 16.78 28.56 -46.20
CA HIS A 19 17.33 28.11 -44.92
C HIS A 19 16.44 26.96 -44.47
N GLY A 20 17.00 25.74 -44.47
CA GLY A 20 16.33 24.60 -43.87
C GLY A 20 15.98 24.95 -42.43
N GLN A 21 14.70 24.82 -42.08
CA GLN A 21 14.29 24.89 -40.68
C GLN A 21 14.98 23.74 -39.96
N THR A 22 15.93 24.04 -39.09
CA THR A 22 16.39 23.08 -38.09
C THR A 22 15.17 22.69 -37.26
N PRO A 23 14.92 21.39 -37.03
CA PRO A 23 13.85 20.99 -36.15
C PRO A 23 14.08 21.67 -34.79
N SER A 24 13.08 22.43 -34.33
CA SER A 24 13.09 22.89 -32.94
C SER A 24 13.25 21.67 -32.04
N PRO A 25 14.12 21.69 -31.01
CA PRO A 25 14.19 20.59 -30.07
C PRO A 25 12.78 20.39 -29.50
N SER A 26 12.23 19.18 -29.66
CA SER A 26 11.01 18.80 -28.95
C SER A 26 11.20 19.13 -27.47
N PRO A 27 10.23 19.77 -26.79
CA PRO A 27 10.34 19.98 -25.35
C PRO A 27 10.62 18.61 -24.71
N THR A 28 11.79 18.49 -24.08
CA THR A 28 12.07 17.35 -23.22
C THR A 28 10.93 17.30 -22.21
N ALA A 29 10.17 16.22 -22.22
CA ALA A 29 9.07 16.02 -21.26
C ALA A 29 9.66 16.24 -19.86
N THR A 30 9.30 17.35 -19.23
CA THR A 30 9.62 17.57 -17.83
C THR A 30 8.90 16.45 -17.08
N PRO A 31 9.59 15.62 -16.28
CA PRO A 31 8.92 14.60 -15.49
C PRO A 31 7.84 15.29 -14.67
N GLU A 32 6.57 14.91 -14.89
CA GLU A 32 5.46 15.37 -14.05
C GLU A 32 5.83 15.14 -12.57
N PRO A 33 5.61 16.14 -11.69
CA PRO A 33 5.94 15.98 -10.28
C PRO A 33 5.15 14.81 -9.71
N ARG A 34 5.87 13.75 -9.30
CA ARG A 34 5.24 12.59 -8.68
C ARG A 34 4.65 13.01 -7.33
N LEU A 35 3.38 12.71 -7.13
CA LEU A 35 2.72 12.96 -5.84
C LEU A 35 3.40 12.14 -4.74
N PRO A 36 3.66 12.73 -3.55
CA PRO A 36 4.16 11.96 -2.42
C PRO A 36 3.22 10.82 -2.05
N TYR A 37 3.78 9.67 -1.76
CA TYR A 37 3.04 8.47 -1.37
C TYR A 37 3.72 7.75 -0.22
N TRP A 38 2.92 7.03 0.56
CA TRP A 38 3.41 6.01 1.48
C TRP A 38 3.13 4.63 0.89
N ARG A 39 4.14 3.77 0.88
CA ARG A 39 4.06 2.39 0.40
C ARG A 39 4.50 1.43 1.50
N CYS A 40 3.71 0.39 1.75
CA CYS A 40 4.03 -0.73 2.62
C CYS A 40 4.06 -2.03 1.81
N GLU A 41 5.22 -2.67 1.73
CA GLU A 41 5.43 -3.95 1.05
C GLU A 41 5.42 -5.08 2.08
N LEU A 42 4.48 -6.01 1.91
CA LEU A 42 4.27 -7.17 2.78
C LEU A 42 4.33 -8.47 1.96
N LEU A 43 4.51 -9.62 2.62
CA LEU A 43 4.48 -10.94 1.97
C LEU A 43 3.17 -11.21 1.21
N GLY A 44 2.06 -10.61 1.66
CA GLY A 44 0.73 -10.73 1.04
C GLY A 44 0.42 -9.71 -0.07
N GLY A 45 1.34 -8.79 -0.37
CA GLY A 45 1.16 -7.75 -1.38
C GLY A 45 1.63 -6.36 -0.92
N THR A 46 1.35 -5.35 -1.73
CA THR A 46 1.74 -3.97 -1.48
C THR A 46 0.51 -3.10 -1.24
N TYR A 47 0.53 -2.32 -0.17
CA TYR A 47 -0.39 -1.21 0.03
C TYR A 47 0.31 0.10 -0.33
N GLU A 48 -0.35 0.95 -1.13
CA GLU A 48 0.16 2.27 -1.47
C GLU A 48 -0.97 3.31 -1.39
N VAL A 49 -0.65 4.47 -0.83
CA VAL A 49 -1.58 5.58 -0.70
C VAL A 49 -0.87 6.90 -0.92
N ALA A 50 -1.53 7.84 -1.61
CA ALA A 50 -1.02 9.21 -1.70
C ALA A 50 -1.06 9.85 -0.31
N ILE A 51 0.02 10.51 0.13
CA ILE A 51 0.11 11.09 1.48
C ILE A 51 -1.03 12.07 1.73
N ARG A 52 -1.36 12.91 0.74
CA ARG A 52 -2.46 13.88 0.81
C ARG A 52 -3.85 13.26 1.05
N SER A 53 -3.99 11.96 0.80
CA SER A 53 -5.25 11.24 0.98
C SER A 53 -5.37 10.65 2.38
N ILE A 54 -4.28 10.54 3.15
CA ILE A 54 -4.29 10.03 4.52
C ILE A 54 -4.91 11.09 5.44
N VAL A 55 -5.90 10.69 6.24
CA VAL A 55 -6.56 11.58 7.22
C VAL A 55 -6.18 11.23 8.65
N SER A 56 -5.88 9.96 8.92
CA SER A 56 -5.41 9.49 10.22
C SER A 56 -4.52 8.26 10.08
N VAL A 57 -3.53 8.20 10.97
CA VAL A 57 -2.76 6.99 11.26
C VAL A 57 -2.96 6.70 12.74
N SER A 58 -3.45 5.50 13.07
CA SER A 58 -3.79 5.14 14.45
C SER A 58 -3.29 3.75 14.78
N SER A 59 -3.01 3.51 16.06
CA SER A 59 -2.75 2.18 16.61
C SER A 59 -3.68 1.91 17.79
N HIS A 60 -4.16 0.67 17.92
CA HIS A 60 -5.09 0.29 18.96
C HIS A 60 -4.91 -1.17 19.36
N GLU A 61 -5.10 -1.46 20.65
CA GLU A 61 -5.12 -2.80 21.22
C GLU A 61 -6.52 -3.11 21.76
N TYR A 62 -7.07 -4.28 21.45
CA TYR A 62 -8.34 -4.74 22.01
C TYR A 62 -8.40 -6.27 22.12
N ILE A 63 -9.36 -6.78 22.88
CA ILE A 63 -9.59 -8.22 23.06
C ILE A 63 -10.80 -8.66 22.24
N VAL A 64 -10.63 -9.71 21.44
CA VAL A 64 -11.67 -10.36 20.65
C VAL A 64 -12.15 -11.61 21.36
N ASP A 65 -13.46 -11.69 21.59
CA ASP A 65 -14.18 -12.85 22.14
C ASP A 65 -13.56 -13.43 23.44
N GLY A 66 -12.85 -12.60 24.21
CA GLY A 66 -12.10 -13.02 25.40
C GLY A 66 -10.96 -14.01 25.13
N ALA A 67 -10.62 -14.26 23.86
CA ALA A 67 -9.79 -15.39 23.42
C ALA A 67 -8.53 -14.98 22.65
N ALA A 68 -8.49 -13.78 22.07
CA ALA A 68 -7.30 -13.25 21.42
C ALA A 68 -7.17 -11.75 21.67
N ARG A 69 -5.93 -11.29 21.91
CA ARG A 69 -5.60 -9.86 21.88
C ARG A 69 -5.21 -9.50 20.45
N VAL A 70 -5.79 -8.42 19.95
CA VAL A 70 -5.49 -7.84 18.65
C VAL A 70 -4.76 -6.53 18.88
N ASN A 71 -3.61 -6.40 18.24
CA ASN A 71 -2.98 -5.11 18.01
C ASN A 71 -3.21 -4.74 16.55
N GLU A 72 -3.68 -3.54 16.27
CA GLU A 72 -3.90 -3.07 14.90
C GLU A 72 -3.36 -1.66 14.67
N VAL A 73 -3.01 -1.40 13.42
CA VAL A 73 -2.68 -0.09 12.87
C VAL A 73 -3.63 0.19 11.72
N ASN A 74 -4.35 1.30 11.80
CA ASN A 74 -5.22 1.75 10.71
C ASN A 74 -4.63 2.98 10.04
N VAL A 75 -4.65 2.99 8.70
CA VAL A 75 -4.39 4.18 7.88
C VAL A 75 -5.67 4.50 7.13
N ASP A 76 -6.35 5.55 7.59
CA ASP A 76 -7.62 5.99 7.02
C ASP A 76 -7.37 7.01 5.93
N THR A 77 -8.22 6.97 4.90
CA THR A 77 -8.14 7.88 3.77
C THR A 77 -9.38 8.77 3.68
N LEU A 78 -9.30 9.85 2.90
CA LEU A 78 -10.45 10.67 2.52
C LEU A 78 -11.55 9.86 1.80
N GLY A 79 -11.19 8.71 1.20
CA GLY A 79 -12.12 7.80 0.56
C GLY A 79 -12.86 6.91 1.55
N ASN A 80 -13.71 6.03 1.04
CA ASN A 80 -14.41 5.04 1.86
C ASN A 80 -13.52 3.82 2.21
N MET A 81 -12.23 3.85 1.91
CA MET A 81 -11.30 2.73 2.09
C MET A 81 -10.34 3.00 3.24
N THR A 82 -10.24 2.05 4.16
CA THR A 82 -9.24 2.02 5.23
C THR A 82 -8.34 0.80 5.07
N VAL A 83 -7.04 0.93 5.35
CA VAL A 83 -6.19 -0.24 5.50
C VAL A 83 -5.93 -0.52 6.97
N ARG A 84 -5.94 -1.81 7.30
CA ARG A 84 -5.67 -2.32 8.63
C ARG A 84 -4.55 -3.34 8.59
N PHE A 85 -3.47 -3.04 9.30
CA PHE A 85 -2.43 -4.00 9.62
C PHE A 85 -2.70 -4.53 11.01
N TYR A 86 -2.60 -5.84 11.24
CA TYR A 86 -2.89 -6.37 12.56
C TYR A 86 -2.02 -7.57 12.94
N TYR A 87 -1.70 -7.64 14.23
CA TYR A 87 -1.05 -8.77 14.90
C TYR A 87 -2.05 -9.42 15.85
N LEU A 88 -2.17 -10.74 15.78
CA LEU A 88 -2.99 -11.56 16.67
C LEU A 88 -2.07 -12.20 17.70
N GLU A 89 -2.21 -11.79 18.96
CA GLU A 89 -1.60 -12.48 20.09
C GLU A 89 -2.61 -13.50 20.64
N PRO A 90 -2.34 -14.81 20.54
CA PRO A 90 -3.17 -15.81 21.18
C PRO A 90 -3.07 -15.60 22.69
N THR A 91 -4.17 -15.22 23.35
CA THR A 91 -4.20 -15.27 24.81
C THR A 91 -4.26 -16.74 25.19
N ALA A 92 -3.10 -17.33 25.46
CA ALA A 92 -3.05 -18.59 26.19
C ALA A 92 -3.82 -18.35 27.48
N ALA A 93 -4.96 -19.02 27.63
CA ALA A 93 -5.82 -18.88 28.78
C ALA A 93 -4.99 -19.17 30.04
N LYS A 94 -4.51 -18.12 30.71
CA LYS A 94 -4.04 -18.21 32.09
C LYS A 94 -5.29 -18.38 32.96
N SER A 95 -5.97 -19.51 32.80
CA SER A 95 -7.00 -19.93 33.74
C SER A 95 -6.30 -20.25 35.06
N PRO A 96 -6.70 -19.65 36.19
CA PRO A 96 -6.21 -20.02 37.52
C PRO A 96 -6.61 -21.44 37.94
N LEU A 97 -7.39 -22.14 37.13
CA LEU A 97 -7.98 -23.44 37.44
C LEU A 97 -7.72 -24.40 36.27
N GLY A 98 -6.61 -25.14 36.34
CA GLY A 98 -6.37 -26.53 35.94
C GLY A 98 -6.87 -27.14 34.61
N VAL A 99 -7.58 -26.40 33.76
CA VAL A 99 -8.28 -26.94 32.58
C VAL A 99 -7.57 -26.58 31.25
N GLY A 100 -6.43 -25.87 31.31
CA GLY A 100 -5.69 -25.41 30.13
C GLY A 100 -4.69 -26.40 29.53
N GLN A 101 -4.28 -27.44 30.26
CA GLN A 101 -3.21 -28.34 29.82
C GLN A 101 -3.58 -29.13 28.55
N SER A 102 -4.82 -29.61 28.47
CA SER A 102 -5.28 -30.44 27.35
C SER A 102 -5.41 -29.68 26.03
N ALA A 103 -5.60 -28.35 26.06
CA ALA A 103 -5.62 -27.53 24.86
C ALA A 103 -4.20 -27.22 24.36
N VAL A 104 -3.27 -26.96 25.27
CA VAL A 104 -1.84 -26.76 24.95
C VAL A 104 -1.22 -28.06 24.45
N ASP A 105 -1.53 -29.19 25.08
CA ASP A 105 -1.06 -30.51 24.67
C ASP A 105 -1.60 -30.86 23.29
N ARG A 106 -2.88 -30.60 22.99
CA ARG A 106 -3.42 -30.77 21.63
C ARG A 106 -2.77 -29.86 20.60
N ILE A 107 -2.40 -28.63 20.93
CA ILE A 107 -1.69 -27.72 19.99
C ILE A 107 -0.27 -28.22 19.74
N SER A 108 0.44 -28.66 20.78
CA SER A 108 1.76 -29.29 20.67
C SER A 108 1.71 -30.59 19.86
N ASP A 109 0.69 -31.41 20.08
CA ASP A 109 0.52 -32.69 19.40
C ASP A 109 0.10 -32.48 17.94
N LEU A 110 -0.76 -31.51 17.64
CA LEU A 110 -1.09 -31.12 16.27
C LEU A 110 0.13 -30.52 15.54
N ALA A 111 0.96 -29.74 16.24
CA ALA A 111 2.19 -29.17 15.68
C ALA A 111 3.25 -30.25 15.40
N LYS A 112 3.34 -31.28 16.26
CA LYS A 112 4.21 -32.45 16.05
C LYS A 112 3.71 -33.35 14.93
N GLU A 113 2.39 -33.55 14.79
CA GLU A 113 1.80 -34.32 13.68
C GLU A 113 1.79 -33.55 12.35
N ALA A 114 1.77 -32.21 12.37
CA ALA A 114 1.82 -31.37 11.17
C ALA A 114 3.23 -31.25 10.55
N GLY A 115 4.28 -31.65 11.27
CA GLY A 115 5.67 -31.64 10.78
C GLY A 115 5.98 -32.55 9.57
N GLN A 116 4.98 -33.27 9.03
CA GLN A 116 5.15 -34.21 7.91
C GLN A 116 4.39 -33.85 6.63
N ARG A 117 3.70 -32.71 6.53
CA ARG A 117 3.09 -32.28 5.26
C ARG A 117 3.47 -30.84 4.91
N VAL A 118 4.61 -30.75 4.23
CA VAL A 118 5.11 -29.58 3.50
C VAL A 118 4.08 -29.22 2.40
N ALA A 119 3.08 -28.42 2.77
CA ALA A 119 2.15 -27.70 1.89
C ALA A 119 1.09 -26.87 2.67
N ALA A 120 1.05 -26.91 4.00
CA ALA A 120 0.03 -26.22 4.81
C ALA A 120 0.38 -24.76 5.18
N ASP A 121 1.56 -24.27 4.83
CA ASP A 121 2.05 -22.92 5.23
C ASP A 121 1.31 -21.75 4.57
N LYS A 122 0.41 -22.00 3.62
CA LYS A 122 -0.33 -20.94 2.90
C LYS A 122 -1.80 -20.78 3.29
N VAL A 123 -2.32 -21.61 4.19
CA VAL A 123 -3.75 -21.59 4.56
C VAL A 123 -4.00 -20.81 5.86
N TRP A 124 -3.03 -20.78 6.78
CA TRP A 124 -3.12 -20.03 8.05
C TRP A 124 -2.81 -18.52 7.94
N GLN A 125 -2.41 -18.06 6.75
CA GLN A 125 -2.18 -16.65 6.45
C GLN A 125 -3.44 -15.89 6.04
N ARG A 126 -4.62 -16.53 6.03
CA ARG A 126 -5.87 -15.87 5.64
C ARG A 126 -6.76 -15.61 6.84
N VAL A 127 -7.24 -14.37 6.91
CA VAL A 127 -8.16 -13.85 7.90
C VAL A 127 -9.45 -14.67 7.88
N VAL A 128 -9.75 -15.42 8.93
CA VAL A 128 -11.07 -16.02 9.12
C VAL A 128 -11.72 -15.32 10.30
N LYS A 129 -12.71 -14.49 9.99
CA LYS A 129 -13.53 -13.79 10.98
C LYS A 129 -14.84 -14.54 11.15
N THR A 130 -15.23 -14.77 12.39
CA THR A 130 -16.61 -15.13 12.72
C THR A 130 -17.12 -14.15 13.77
N TYR A 131 -17.83 -13.12 13.31
CA TYR A 131 -18.59 -12.23 14.18
C TYR A 131 -20.06 -12.25 13.74
N PRO A 132 -21.05 -12.22 14.65
CA PRO A 132 -22.40 -11.84 14.26
C PRO A 132 -22.39 -10.36 13.83
N THR A 133 -22.67 -10.10 12.55
CA THR A 133 -23.07 -8.79 12.00
C THR A 133 -22.14 -7.59 12.24
N THR A 134 -20.83 -7.70 12.02
CA THR A 134 -19.97 -6.50 11.79
C THR A 134 -19.56 -6.42 10.33
N THR A 135 -20.11 -5.46 9.61
CA THR A 135 -19.85 -5.21 8.20
C THR A 135 -18.43 -4.66 8.01
N HIS A 136 -17.47 -5.51 7.62
CA HIS A 136 -16.13 -5.09 7.15
C HIS A 136 -16.17 -4.53 5.71
N ALA A 137 -17.16 -3.68 5.42
CA ALA A 137 -17.24 -3.07 4.10
C ALA A 137 -16.09 -2.07 3.95
N ASN A 138 -15.34 -2.19 2.85
CA ASN A 138 -14.30 -1.26 2.44
C ASN A 138 -13.06 -1.18 3.37
N SER A 139 -12.65 -2.31 3.96
CA SER A 139 -11.33 -2.43 4.59
C SER A 139 -10.40 -3.33 3.76
N ILE A 140 -9.14 -2.92 3.62
CA ILE A 140 -8.04 -3.77 3.15
C ILE A 140 -7.27 -4.24 4.37
N GLU A 141 -7.01 -5.54 4.49
CA GLU A 141 -6.46 -6.11 5.73
C GLU A 141 -5.21 -6.93 5.47
N TYR A 142 -4.18 -6.68 6.28
CA TYR A 142 -2.94 -7.42 6.27
C TYR A 142 -2.63 -7.91 7.68
N ARG A 143 -2.41 -9.21 7.81
CA ARG A 143 -1.86 -9.80 9.03
C ARG A 143 -0.34 -9.69 9.02
N VAL A 144 0.25 -9.31 10.15
CA VAL A 144 1.70 -9.34 10.37
C VAL A 144 2.06 -10.40 11.41
N GLU A 145 3.32 -10.81 11.42
CA GLU A 145 3.80 -11.96 12.20
C GLU A 145 4.17 -11.59 13.63
N SER A 146 4.52 -10.33 13.88
CA SER A 146 4.93 -9.85 15.21
C SER A 146 4.42 -8.44 15.52
N GLU A 147 4.37 -8.11 16.81
CA GLU A 147 4.03 -6.77 17.28
C GLU A 147 5.10 -5.74 16.86
N GLU A 148 6.36 -6.15 16.78
CA GLU A 148 7.47 -5.30 16.31
C GLU A 148 7.28 -4.89 14.86
N GLN A 149 6.89 -5.82 13.99
CA GLN A 149 6.55 -5.52 12.59
C GLN A 149 5.42 -4.48 12.53
N LEU A 150 4.40 -4.63 13.37
CA LEU A 150 3.29 -3.68 13.45
C LEU A 150 3.74 -2.28 13.92
N LYS A 151 4.62 -2.20 14.93
CA LYS A 151 5.22 -0.95 15.41
C LYS A 151 6.07 -0.26 14.34
N GLN A 152 6.82 -1.03 13.55
CA GLN A 152 7.60 -0.50 12.44
C GLN A 152 6.71 0.07 11.33
N ILE A 153 5.62 -0.62 10.99
CA ILE A 153 4.60 -0.11 10.04
C ILE A 153 4.01 1.20 10.57
N PHE A 154 3.59 1.24 11.84
CA PHE A 154 3.05 2.44 12.45
C PHE A 154 4.03 3.61 12.38
N SER A 155 5.28 3.41 12.80
CA SER A 155 6.30 4.45 12.79
C SER A 155 6.59 4.97 11.37
N SER A 156 6.62 4.08 10.38
CA SER A 156 6.80 4.47 8.98
C SER A 156 5.60 5.28 8.45
N ALA A 157 4.39 4.79 8.68
CA ALA A 157 3.16 5.46 8.24
C ALA A 157 3.01 6.83 8.89
N GLN A 158 3.22 6.91 10.20
CA GLN A 158 3.18 8.15 10.96
C GLN A 158 4.25 9.14 10.47
N GLY A 159 5.50 8.69 10.30
CA GLY A 159 6.57 9.54 9.80
C GLY A 159 6.29 10.09 8.41
N ALA A 160 5.71 9.28 7.51
CA ALA A 160 5.32 9.73 6.18
C ALA A 160 4.15 10.73 6.23
N PHE A 161 3.16 10.46 7.07
CA PHE A 161 2.00 11.33 7.30
C PHE A 161 2.42 12.71 7.86
N GLU A 162 3.30 12.74 8.85
CA GLU A 162 3.76 13.97 9.50
C GLU A 162 4.73 14.77 8.61
N SER A 163 5.63 14.09 7.89
CA SER A 163 6.63 14.76 7.07
C SER A 163 6.11 15.23 5.71
N GLY A 164 5.04 14.62 5.19
CA GLY A 164 4.55 14.90 3.84
C GLY A 164 5.44 14.36 2.71
N VAL A 165 6.44 13.55 3.03
CA VAL A 165 7.44 13.05 2.08
C VAL A 165 7.17 11.59 1.70
N THR A 166 7.54 11.21 0.48
CA THR A 166 7.47 9.82 0.03
C THR A 166 8.27 8.90 0.94
N ALA A 167 7.65 7.79 1.35
CA ALA A 167 8.30 6.74 2.12
C ALA A 167 7.85 5.36 1.66
N THR A 168 8.81 4.44 1.59
CA THR A 168 8.57 3.02 1.32
C THR A 168 9.07 2.22 2.51
N PHE A 169 8.19 1.40 3.07
CA PHE A 169 8.52 0.43 4.10
C PHE A 169 8.39 -0.97 3.55
N LYS A 170 9.41 -1.80 3.78
CA LYS A 170 9.41 -3.22 3.44
C LYS A 170 9.65 -4.00 4.73
N LEU A 171 8.79 -4.98 5.00
CA LEU A 171 9.05 -5.89 6.11
C LEU A 171 10.34 -6.68 5.84
N PRO A 172 11.21 -6.86 6.86
CA PRO A 172 12.38 -7.70 6.73
C PRO A 172 11.95 -9.14 6.41
N ASP A 173 12.68 -9.78 5.49
CA ASP A 173 12.47 -11.17 5.07
C ASP A 173 12.75 -12.16 6.23
#